data_AF-A0A7R9HGD4-F1
#
_entry.id   AF-A0A7R9HGD4-F1
#
_cell.length_a   1.000
_cell.length_b   1.000
_cell.length_c   1.000
_cell.angle_alpha   90.00
_cell.angle_beta   90.00
_cell.angle_gamma   90.00
#
_symmetry.space_group_name_H-M   'P 1'
#
loop_
_entity.id
_entity.type
_entity.pdbx_description
1 polymer ?
#
loop_
_entity_poly.entity_id
_entity_poly.type
_entity_poly.pdbx_seq_one_letter_code
_entity_poly.pdbx_strand_id
1 'polypeptide(L)'
;HTLIVADSANLIDSPVITGPRNVPPLLYQGTGIVADKENPLVLQILTAESSAYSYVPDEPIKEYPHAVGKNTLLIAALQARNNARVVFSGSLYFFSDEAFTSPVQKAL
;
A
#
# COMPACT_ATOMS: atom_id res chain seq x y z
N HIS A 1 -3.01 10.85 -9.36
CA HIS A 1 -2.36 9.75 -8.63
C HIS A 1 -1.24 9.20 -9.49
N THR A 2 -0.04 9.05 -8.94
CA THR A 2 1.13 8.55 -9.65
C THR A 2 1.19 7.02 -9.57
N LEU A 3 1.57 6.36 -10.66
CA LEU A 3 1.82 4.91 -10.66
C LEU A 3 3.11 4.62 -9.91
N ILE A 4 3.04 3.69 -8.96
CA ILE A 4 4.20 3.20 -8.20
C ILE A 4 4.28 1.68 -8.30
N VAL A 5 5.51 1.16 -8.23
CA VAL A 5 5.78 -0.27 -8.10
C VAL A 5 5.98 -0.57 -6.62
N ALA A 6 5.07 -1.34 -6.04
CA ALA A 6 5.18 -1.83 -4.68
C ALA A 6 5.88 -3.20 -4.68
N ASP A 7 7.02 -3.28 -3.98
CA ASP A 7 7.77 -4.53 -3.86
C ASP A 7 7.04 -5.54 -2.97
N SER A 8 7.07 -6.82 -3.34
CA SER A 8 6.45 -7.89 -2.55
C SER A 8 7.13 -8.07 -1.19
N ALA A 9 8.37 -7.57 -1.01
CA ALA A 9 9.02 -7.47 0.29
C ALA A 9 8.27 -6.56 1.29
N ASN A 10 7.45 -5.62 0.81
CA ASN A 10 6.66 -4.73 1.66
C ASN A 10 5.27 -5.30 2.02
N LEU A 11 4.97 -6.54 1.61
CA LEU A 11 3.79 -7.27 2.09
C LEU A 11 3.99 -7.76 3.52
N ILE A 12 2.90 -7.76 4.29
CA ILE A 12 2.83 -8.41 5.60
C ILE A 12 3.31 -9.86 5.51
N ASP A 13 4.09 -10.28 6.52
CA ASP A 13 4.56 -11.66 6.63
C ASP A 13 3.48 -12.56 7.23
N SER A 14 2.47 -12.89 6.43
CA SER A 14 1.37 -13.76 6.87
C SER A 14 0.76 -14.53 5.69
N PRO A 15 1.15 -15.82 5.52
CA PRO A 15 0.60 -16.67 4.45
C PRO A 15 -0.91 -16.86 4.52
N VAL A 16 -1.50 -16.69 5.71
CA VAL A 16 -2.96 -16.77 5.92
C VAL A 16 -3.71 -15.60 5.26
N ILE A 17 -3.04 -14.45 5.10
CA ILE A 17 -3.64 -13.25 4.52
C ILE A 17 -3.26 -13.10 3.04
N THR A 18 -1.99 -13.23 2.71
CA THR A 18 -1.45 -12.93 1.37
C THR A 18 -1.18 -14.16 0.52
N GLY A 19 -1.32 -15.36 1.08
CA GLY A 19 -0.89 -16.60 0.43
C GLY A 19 0.64 -16.75 0.39
N PRO A 20 1.18 -17.64 -0.46
CA PRO A 20 2.62 -17.80 -0.63
C PRO A 20 3.28 -16.51 -1.11
N ARG A 21 4.44 -16.15 -0.53
CA ARG A 21 5.15 -14.89 -0.80
C ARG A 21 5.82 -14.79 -2.18
N ASN A 22 5.61 -15.77 -3.06
CA ASN A 22 6.15 -15.77 -4.42
C ASN A 22 5.28 -14.91 -5.34
N VAL A 23 5.23 -13.60 -5.04
CA VAL A 23 4.42 -12.62 -5.76
C VAL A 23 5.35 -11.67 -6.51
N PRO A 24 5.12 -11.41 -7.81
CA PRO A 24 5.87 -10.39 -8.54
C PRO A 24 5.59 -8.99 -7.96
N PRO A 25 6.42 -7.99 -8.30
CA PRO A 25 6.14 -6.61 -7.92
C PRO A 25 4.75 -6.17 -8.37
N LEU A 26 4.08 -5.39 -7.52
CA LEU A 26 2.68 -5.02 -7.68
C LEU A 26 2.56 -3.58 -8.21
N LEU A 27 1.65 -3.36 -9.15
CA LEU A 27 1.35 -2.02 -9.66
C LEU A 27 0.27 -1.35 -8.79
N TYR A 28 0.54 -0.13 -8.34
CA TYR A 28 -0.38 0.61 -7.50
C TYR A 28 -0.51 2.06 -7.98
N GLN A 29 -1.75 2.54 -8.11
CA GLN A 29 -2.04 3.94 -8.44
C GLN A 29 -3.23 4.41 -7.64
N GLY A 30 -2.98 5.13 -6.56
CA GLY A 30 -4.00 5.51 -5.61
C GLY A 30 -3.48 6.40 -4.50
N THR A 31 -4.30 6.59 -3.48
CA THR A 31 -3.97 7.42 -2.31
C THR A 31 -3.20 6.59 -1.28
N GLY A 32 -2.30 7.22 -0.53
CA GLY A 32 -1.68 6.62 0.66
C GLY A 32 -2.60 6.70 1.88
N ILE A 33 -2.57 5.68 2.73
CA ILE A 33 -3.32 5.59 3.98
C ILE A 33 -2.34 5.71 5.14
N VAL A 34 -2.75 6.38 6.22
CA VAL A 34 -2.04 6.38 7.50
C VAL A 34 -2.92 5.69 8.53
N ALA A 35 -2.34 4.77 9.28
CA ALA A 35 -3.01 4.15 10.42
C ALA A 35 -2.44 4.70 11.72
N ASP A 36 -3.30 4.74 12.73
CA ASP A 36 -2.87 4.98 14.10
C ASP A 36 -1.99 3.83 14.60
N LYS A 37 -0.78 4.15 15.06
CA LYS A 37 0.19 3.18 15.58
C LYS A 37 -0.27 2.56 16.90
N GLU A 38 -1.14 3.24 17.64
CA GLU A 38 -1.66 2.75 18.92
C GLU A 38 -2.83 1.79 18.74
N ASN A 39 -3.36 1.63 17.52
CA ASN A 39 -4.47 0.73 17.26
C ASN A 39 -3.98 -0.71 16.98
N PRO A 40 -4.13 -1.65 17.92
CA PRO A 40 -3.62 -3.02 17.75
C PRO A 40 -4.46 -3.87 16.78
N LEU A 41 -5.61 -3.35 16.31
CA LEU A 41 -6.53 -4.08 15.44
C LEU A 41 -6.24 -3.85 13.95
N VAL A 42 -5.40 -2.88 13.62
CA VAL A 42 -5.03 -2.56 12.24
C VAL A 42 -3.83 -3.39 11.81
N LEU A 43 -3.96 -4.00 10.65
CA LEU A 43 -2.92 -4.77 9.98
C LEU A 43 -2.42 -3.98 8.77
N GLN A 44 -1.10 -3.84 8.68
CA GLN A 44 -0.43 -3.18 7.57
C GLN A 44 -0.17 -4.22 6.49
N ILE A 45 -1.07 -4.34 5.50
CA ILE A 45 -1.02 -5.44 4.52
C ILE A 45 0.04 -5.20 3.45
N LEU A 46 0.06 -3.99 2.89
CA LEU A 46 1.05 -3.58 1.90
C LEU A 46 1.48 -2.14 2.22
N THR A 47 2.76 -1.96 2.50
CA THR A 47 3.35 -0.64 2.72
C THR A 47 4.04 -0.12 1.46
N ALA A 48 4.21 1.20 1.38
CA ALA A 48 4.98 1.82 0.32
C ALA A 48 6.49 1.68 0.57
N GLU A 49 7.29 2.02 -0.44
CA GLU A 49 8.75 2.04 -0.32
C GLU A 49 9.25 3.15 0.61
N SER A 50 10.49 3.04 1.08
CA SER A 50 11.09 4.02 1.99
C SER A 50 11.25 5.42 1.39
N SER A 51 11.30 5.53 0.06
CA SER A 51 11.38 6.81 -0.68
C SER A 51 10.01 7.38 -1.06
N ALA A 52 8.91 6.66 -0.82
CA ALA A 52 7.58 7.11 -1.19
C ALA A 52 7.09 8.23 -0.27
N TYR A 53 6.24 9.12 -0.77
CA TYR A 53 5.50 10.08 0.03
C TYR A 53 4.16 10.40 -0.65
N SER A 54 3.19 10.87 0.11
CA SER A 54 1.87 11.27 -0.39
C SER A 54 1.67 12.77 -0.21
N TYR A 55 1.56 13.48 -1.32
CA TYR A 55 1.30 14.92 -1.38
C TYR A 55 0.57 15.28 -2.69
N VAL A 56 0.13 16.53 -2.83
CA VAL A 56 -0.44 17.04 -4.08
C VAL A 56 0.68 17.17 -5.13
N PRO A 57 0.65 16.43 -6.26
CA PRO A 57 1.79 16.37 -7.18
C PRO A 57 2.17 17.69 -7.84
N ASP A 58 1.18 18.55 -8.09
CA ASP A 58 1.37 19.82 -8.82
C ASP A 58 1.71 20.99 -7.90
N GLU A 59 1.79 20.76 -6.58
CA GLU A 59 2.08 21.79 -5.59
C GLU A 59 3.44 21.58 -4.93
N PRO A 60 4.19 22.68 -4.66
CA PRO A 60 5.40 22.57 -3.87
C PRO A 60 5.08 22.11 -2.45
N ILE A 61 5.95 21.27 -1.89
CA ILE A 61 5.86 20.81 -0.50
C ILE A 61 6.16 22.00 0.42
N LYS A 62 5.12 22.51 1.09
CA LYS A 62 5.24 23.60 2.09
C LYS A 62 5.21 23.09 3.51
N GLU A 63 4.58 21.94 3.72
CA GLU A 63 4.39 21.29 5.01
C GLU A 63 4.86 19.84 4.93
N TYR A 64 5.16 19.25 6.08
CA TYR A 64 5.59 17.86 6.14
C TYR A 64 4.47 16.93 5.66
N PRO A 65 4.68 16.09 4.62
CA PRO A 65 3.63 15.22 4.12
C PRO A 65 3.16 14.23 5.19
N HIS A 66 1.85 14.00 5.27
CA HIS A 66 1.26 13.16 6.31
C HIS A 66 1.65 11.67 6.19
N ALA A 67 1.93 11.20 4.98
CA ALA A 67 2.39 9.84 4.73
C ALA A 67 3.73 9.89 4.00
N VAL A 68 4.77 9.36 4.65
CA VAL A 68 6.14 9.31 4.13
C VAL A 68 6.79 7.96 4.43
N GLY A 69 7.61 7.52 3.50
CA GLY A 69 8.33 6.26 3.50
C GLY A 69 7.44 5.06 3.80
N LYS A 70 8.01 4.10 4.54
CA LYS A 70 7.36 2.83 4.89
C LYS A 70 6.17 2.95 5.84
N ASN A 71 5.94 4.13 6.44
CA ASN A 71 4.74 4.37 7.24
C ASN A 71 3.50 4.63 6.36
N THR A 72 3.69 4.84 5.06
CA THR A 72 2.58 4.96 4.10
C THR A 72 2.03 3.58 3.81
N LEU A 73 0.76 3.36 4.12
CA LEU A 73 0.04 2.14 3.80
C LEU A 73 -0.63 2.29 2.43
N LEU A 74 -0.52 1.27 1.59
CA LEU A 74 -1.23 1.18 0.31
C LEU A 74 -2.50 0.35 0.48
N ILE A 75 -2.38 -0.76 1.24
CA ILE A 75 -3.49 -1.62 1.65
C ILE A 75 -3.38 -1.82 3.15
N ALA A 76 -4.47 -1.55 3.85
CA ALA A 76 -4.62 -1.81 5.28
C ALA A 76 -5.80 -2.76 5.50
N ALA A 77 -5.77 -3.50 6.59
CA ALA A 77 -6.91 -4.28 7.03
C ALA A 77 -7.20 -4.01 8.50
N LEU A 78 -8.44 -4.23 8.91
CA LEU A 78 -8.85 -4.17 10.30
C LEU A 78 -9.57 -5.47 10.63
N GLN A 79 -9.14 -6.10 11.71
CA GLN A 79 -9.87 -7.20 12.32
C GLN A 79 -10.54 -6.67 13.60
N ALA A 80 -11.87 -6.56 13.55
CA ALA A 80 -12.64 -6.07 14.67
C ALA A 80 -12.72 -7.13 15.80
N ARG A 81 -13.08 -6.70 17.01
CA ARG A 81 -13.19 -7.59 18.19
C ARG A 81 -14.24 -8.70 18.03
N ASN A 82 -15.22 -8.50 17.15
CA ASN A 82 -16.22 -9.49 16.77
C ASN A 82 -15.78 -10.38 15.60
N ASN A 83 -14.48 -10.38 15.26
CA ASN A 83 -13.88 -11.10 14.13
C ASN A 83 -14.36 -10.66 12.74
N ALA A 84 -15.03 -9.50 12.62
CA ALA A 84 -15.30 -8.92 11.31
C ALA A 84 -13.99 -8.48 10.65
N ARG A 85 -13.89 -8.69 9.33
CA ARG A 85 -12.71 -8.36 8.53
C ARG A 85 -13.06 -7.23 7.57
N VAL A 86 -12.28 -6.16 7.60
CA VAL A 86 -12.41 -5.02 6.70
C VAL A 86 -11.08 -4.80 6.02
N VAL A 87 -11.08 -4.57 4.71
CA VAL A 87 -9.88 -4.21 3.94
C VAL A 87 -10.09 -2.84 3.33
N PHE A 88 -9.10 -1.97 3.49
CA PHE A 88 -9.03 -0.65 2.90
C PHE A 88 -7.94 -0.67 1.82
N SER A 89 -8.32 -0.41 0.58
CA SER A 89 -7.39 -0.15 -0.52
C SER A 89 -7.52 1.31 -0.93
N GLY A 90 -6.40 2.02 -1.04
CA GLY A 90 -6.40 3.39 -1.56
C GLY A 90 -6.40 3.46 -3.10
N SER A 91 -6.48 2.31 -3.79
CA SER A 91 -6.38 2.21 -5.24
C SER A 91 -7.45 1.27 -5.80
N LEU A 92 -8.31 1.81 -6.67
CA LEU A 92 -9.19 1.00 -7.53
C LEU A 92 -8.40 0.39 -8.68
N TYR A 93 -7.42 1.10 -9.22
CA TYR A 93 -6.55 0.65 -10.31
C TYR A 93 -5.85 -0.68 -9.96
N PHE A 94 -5.50 -0.90 -8.70
CA PHE A 94 -4.85 -2.12 -8.22
C PHE A 94 -5.64 -3.40 -8.56
N PHE A 95 -6.97 -3.29 -8.68
CA PHE A 95 -7.86 -4.41 -9.02
C PHE A 95 -8.30 -4.40 -10.49
N SER A 96 -7.67 -3.60 -11.35
CA SER A 96 -8.00 -3.52 -12.76
C SER A 96 -7.24 -4.57 -13.59
N ASP A 97 -7.83 -4.97 -14.71
CA ASP A 97 -7.19 -5.87 -15.68
C ASP A 97 -5.84 -5.32 -16.17
N GLU A 98 -5.73 -3.99 -16.31
CA GLU A 98 -4.49 -3.34 -16.71
C GLU A 98 -3.38 -3.55 -15.68
N ALA A 99 -3.67 -3.42 -14.38
CA ALA A 99 -2.71 -3.69 -13.32
C ALA A 99 -2.29 -5.17 -13.27
N PHE A 100 -3.22 -6.09 -13.59
CA PHE A 100 -2.96 -7.53 -13.61
C PHE A 100 -2.12 -8.00 -14.81
N THR A 101 -2.23 -7.34 -15.96
CA THR A 101 -1.65 -7.80 -17.23
C THR A 101 -0.43 -7.02 -17.69
N SER A 102 -0.21 -5.83 -17.14
CA SER A 102 0.94 -4.98 -17.47
C SER A 102 2.26 -5.61 -17.01
N PRO A 103 3.29 -5.66 -17.87
CA PRO A 103 4.62 -6.09 -17.45
C PRO A 103 5.26 -5.05 -16.51
N VAL A 104 5.98 -5.51 -15.49
CA VAL A 104 6.63 -4.63 -14.51
C VAL A 104 8.14 -4.68 -14.67
N GLN A 105 8.75 -3.52 -14.89
CA GLN A 105 10.20 -3.34 -14.88
C GLN A 105 10.54 -2.15 -13.96
N LYS A 106 11.18 -2.42 -12.82
CA LYS A 106 11.73 -1.37 -11.95
C LYS A 106 12.88 -0.69 -12.70
N ALA A 107 12.90 0.63 -12.76
CA ALA A 107 14.09 1.36 -13.21
C ALA A 107 15.23 1.07 -12.22
N LEU A 108 16.39 0.67 -12.76
CA LEU A 108 17.62 0.40 -12.00
C LEU A 108 18.18 1.68 -11.36
#